data_AF-A0A1C5UVL8-F1
#
_entry.id   AF-A0A1C5UVL8-F1
#
_cell.length_a   1.000
_cell.length_b   1.000
_cell.length_c   1.000
_cell.angle_alpha   90.00
_cell.angle_beta   90.00
_cell.angle_gamma   90.00
#
_symmetry.space_group_name_H-M   'P 1'
#
loop_
_entity.id
_entity.type
_entity.pdbx_description
1 polymer ?
#
loop_
_entity_poly.entity_id
_entity_poly.type
_entity_poly.pdbx_seq_one_letter_code
_entity_poly.pdbx_strand_id
1 'polypeptide(L)'
;MAKQLLPNGSVVTLKGATKKLMTIGIEVEMEGDEKTYDYIAIPYPEGYIDSETMFLFMQEDIENVSFVGFVDAEMQVFRTALEETDENDAEKESDS
;
A
#
# COMPACT_ATOMS: atom_id res chain seq x y z
N MET A 1 2.89 -7.59 14.93
CA MET A 1 3.97 -7.43 13.94
C MET A 1 3.48 -6.37 13.00
N ALA A 2 4.04 -5.17 13.09
CA ALA A 2 3.60 -4.06 12.26
C ALA A 2 3.73 -4.40 10.77
N LYS A 3 2.78 -3.92 9.97
CA LYS A 3 2.70 -4.29 8.56
C LYS A 3 3.78 -3.55 7.79
N GLN A 4 4.85 -4.24 7.39
CA GLN A 4 5.91 -3.64 6.58
C GLN A 4 5.43 -3.39 5.15
N LEU A 5 4.75 -2.26 4.94
CA LEU A 5 4.25 -1.84 3.64
C LEU A 5 5.41 -1.48 2.68
N LEU A 6 5.18 -1.64 1.39
CA LEU A 6 6.09 -1.28 0.32
C LEU A 6 6.12 0.24 0.13
N PRO A 7 7.28 0.84 -0.16
CA PRO A 7 7.36 2.27 -0.43
C PRO A 7 6.65 2.61 -1.75
N ASN A 8 6.26 3.88 -1.89
CA ASN A 8 5.74 4.41 -3.15
C ASN A 8 6.77 4.25 -4.29
N GLY A 9 6.27 4.00 -5.50
CA GLY A 9 7.06 3.66 -6.67
C GLY A 9 7.47 2.18 -6.74
N SER A 10 7.00 1.33 -5.83
CA SER A 10 7.22 -0.12 -5.93
C SER A 10 6.42 -0.68 -7.10
N VAL A 11 7.03 -1.56 -7.89
CA VAL A 11 6.38 -2.21 -9.03
C VAL A 11 6.04 -3.64 -8.67
N VAL A 12 4.76 -3.97 -8.72
CA VAL A 12 4.21 -5.27 -8.27
C VAL A 12 3.35 -5.91 -9.34
N THR A 13 3.03 -7.18 -9.15
CA THR A 13 1.99 -7.92 -9.88
C THR A 13 1.09 -8.61 -8.87
N LEU A 14 -0.22 -8.49 -9.04
CA LEU A 14 -1.21 -9.09 -8.15
C LEU A 14 -1.51 -10.53 -8.57
N LYS A 15 -2.01 -11.33 -7.62
CA LYS A 15 -2.41 -12.72 -7.85
C LYS A 15 -3.37 -12.84 -9.02
N GLY A 16 -2.97 -13.60 -10.04
CA GLY A 16 -3.79 -13.83 -11.23
C GLY A 16 -3.84 -12.66 -12.22
N ALA A 17 -3.12 -11.58 -11.95
CA ALA A 17 -2.93 -10.48 -12.89
C ALA A 17 -1.68 -10.71 -13.75
N THR A 18 -1.73 -10.26 -15.01
CA THR A 18 -0.55 -10.26 -15.90
C THR A 18 0.07 -8.87 -16.03
N LYS A 19 -0.67 -7.83 -15.65
CA LYS A 19 -0.26 -6.43 -15.74
C LYS A 19 0.50 -6.03 -14.48
N LYS A 20 1.62 -5.31 -14.67
CA LYS A 20 2.35 -4.68 -13.56
C LYS A 20 1.67 -3.40 -13.12
N LEU A 21 1.70 -3.15 -11.83
CA LEU A 21 1.20 -1.94 -11.19
C LEU A 21 2.33 -1.25 -10.42
N MET A 22 2.30 0.08 -10.36
CA MET A 22 3.22 0.88 -9.56
C MET A 22 2.46 1.55 -8.42
N THR A 23 2.87 1.31 -7.18
CA THR A 23 2.23 1.90 -5.97
C THR A 23 2.45 3.41 -5.94
N ILE A 24 1.40 4.17 -5.63
CA ILE A 24 1.45 5.64 -5.53
C ILE A 24 0.86 6.17 -4.21
N GLY A 25 0.29 5.30 -3.39
CA GLY A 25 -0.15 5.62 -2.04
C GLY A 25 -0.26 4.36 -1.18
N ILE A 26 -0.23 4.57 0.13
CA ILE A 26 -0.28 3.56 1.18
C ILE A 26 -1.33 3.98 2.22
N GLU A 27 -2.01 2.99 2.82
CA GLU A 27 -3.11 3.21 3.78
C GLU A 27 -4.19 4.17 3.24
N VAL A 28 -4.87 3.72 2.19
CA VAL A 28 -5.80 4.54 1.42
C VAL A 28 -7.23 4.23 1.84
N GLU A 29 -7.94 5.27 2.26
CA GLU A 29 -9.38 5.24 2.50
C GLU A 29 -10.11 5.94 1.35
N MET A 30 -11.15 5.29 0.81
CA MET A 30 -12.04 5.95 -0.14
C MET A 30 -13.22 6.58 0.60
N GLU A 31 -13.63 7.76 0.16
CA GLU A 31 -14.81 8.42 0.72
C GLU A 31 -16.05 7.53 0.55
N GLY A 32 -16.61 7.08 1.68
CA GLY A 32 -17.78 6.20 1.70
C GLY A 32 -17.47 4.69 1.68
N ASP A 33 -16.20 4.29 1.70
CA ASP A 33 -15.79 2.90 1.96
C ASP A 33 -15.37 2.79 3.43
N GLU A 34 -15.85 1.76 4.15
CA GLU A 34 -15.46 1.51 5.55
C GLU A 34 -14.10 0.78 5.64
N LYS A 35 -13.48 0.53 4.48
CA LYS A 35 -12.27 -0.27 4.34
C LYS A 35 -11.06 0.61 4.00
N THR A 36 -10.01 0.48 4.81
CA THR A 36 -8.67 0.97 4.49
C THR A 36 -7.95 -0.06 3.62
N TYR A 37 -7.41 0.36 2.48
CA TYR A 37 -6.60 -0.48 1.59
C TYR A 37 -5.12 -0.21 1.83
N ASP A 38 -4.29 -1.25 1.74
CA ASP A 38 -2.84 -1.07 1.93
C ASP A 38 -2.21 -0.22 0.83
N TYR A 39 -2.73 -0.29 -0.40
CA TYR A 39 -2.16 0.38 -1.56
C TYR A 39 -3.21 0.95 -2.50
N ILE A 40 -2.83 2.05 -3.14
CA ILE A 40 -3.35 2.48 -4.43
C ILE A 40 -2.23 2.48 -5.47
N ALA A 41 -2.51 1.99 -6.67
CA ALA A 41 -1.52 1.88 -7.74
C ALA A 41 -2.09 2.22 -9.12
N ILE A 42 -1.17 2.46 -10.05
CA ILE A 42 -1.47 2.75 -11.47
C ILE A 42 -0.77 1.73 -12.39
N PRO A 43 -1.26 1.54 -13.62
CA PRO A 43 -0.62 0.68 -14.60
C PRO A 43 0.85 1.06 -14.85
N TYR A 44 1.72 0.05 -14.93
CA TYR A 44 3.10 0.22 -15.33
C TYR A 44 3.36 -0.43 -16.71
N PRO A 45 4.08 0.23 -17.63
CA PRO A 45 4.78 1.51 -17.50
C PRO A 45 3.96 2.76 -17.88
N GLU A 46 2.67 2.62 -18.18
CA GLU A 46 1.84 3.70 -18.72
C GLU A 46 1.66 4.87 -17.76
N GLY A 47 1.64 4.61 -16.45
CA GLY A 47 1.39 5.61 -15.43
C GLY A 47 -0.10 5.93 -15.31
N TYR A 48 -0.39 7.18 -14.93
CA TYR A 48 -1.74 7.66 -14.70
C TYR A 48 -2.45 7.92 -16.02
N ILE A 49 -3.63 7.32 -16.21
CA ILE A 49 -4.48 7.51 -17.39
C ILE A 49 -5.69 8.36 -16.99
N ASP A 50 -6.42 7.91 -15.98
CA ASP A 50 -7.57 8.60 -15.38
C ASP A 50 -7.82 8.07 -13.95
N SER A 51 -8.83 8.62 -13.26
CA SER A 51 -9.18 8.19 -11.92
C SER A 51 -9.80 6.79 -11.84
N GLU A 52 -10.35 6.29 -12.95
CA GLU A 52 -11.01 4.96 -13.01
C GLU A 52 -9.99 3.82 -13.21
N THR A 53 -8.78 4.15 -13.64
CA THR A 53 -7.67 3.22 -13.91
C THR A 53 -6.72 3.05 -12.72
N MET A 54 -7.13 3.51 -11.53
CA MET A 54 -6.41 3.26 -10.27
C MET A 54 -6.85 1.93 -9.66
N PHE A 55 -5.93 1.23 -9.01
CA PHE A 55 -6.15 -0.08 -8.42
C PHE A 55 -5.90 -0.02 -6.91
N LEU A 56 -6.90 -0.43 -6.13
CA LEU A 56 -6.82 -0.60 -4.69
C LEU A 56 -6.66 -2.08 -4.36
N PHE A 57 -5.72 -2.42 -3.47
CA PHE A 57 -5.45 -3.81 -3.09
C PHE A 57 -4.73 -3.90 -1.74
N MET A 58 -4.73 -5.10 -1.17
CA MET A 58 -4.02 -5.43 0.06
C MET A 58 -2.64 -6.01 -0.22
N GLN A 59 -1.73 -5.92 0.76
CA GLN A 59 -0.42 -6.56 0.77
C GLN A 59 -0.53 -8.06 0.46
N GLU A 60 -1.58 -8.72 0.94
CA GLU A 60 -1.80 -10.15 0.67
C GLU A 60 -2.18 -10.46 -0.78
N ASP A 61 -2.63 -9.48 -1.55
CA ASP A 61 -2.98 -9.65 -2.98
C ASP A 61 -1.74 -9.65 -3.88
N ILE A 62 -0.58 -9.22 -3.37
CA ILE A 62 0.67 -9.16 -4.13
C ILE A 62 1.19 -10.58 -4.36
N GLU A 63 1.41 -10.92 -5.64
CA GLU A 63 2.05 -12.17 -6.05
C GLU A 63 3.57 -11.99 -6.23
N ASN A 64 3.99 -10.86 -6.81
CA ASN A 64 5.40 -10.60 -7.08
C ASN A 64 5.75 -9.13 -6.93
N VAL A 65 6.92 -8.84 -6.33
CA VAL A 65 7.53 -7.51 -6.29
C VAL A 65 8.66 -7.48 -7.33
N SER A 66 8.42 -6.80 -8.45
CA SER A 66 9.42 -6.58 -9.51
C SER A 66 10.45 -5.52 -9.15
N PHE A 67 10.06 -4.54 -8.34
CA PHE A 67 10.93 -3.45 -7.90
C PHE A 67 10.45 -2.90 -6.57
N VAL A 68 11.37 -2.66 -5.64
CA VAL A 68 11.09 -1.93 -4.40
C VAL A 68 11.28 -0.45 -4.69
N GLY A 69 10.26 0.35 -4.38
CA GLY A 69 10.25 1.80 -4.59
C GLY A 69 11.30 2.55 -3.78
N PHE A 70 11.21 3.88 -3.82
CA PHE A 70 12.23 4.73 -3.25
C PHE A 70 12.20 4.70 -1.71
N VAL A 71 13.39 4.59 -1.10
CA VAL A 71 13.54 4.58 0.36
C VAL A 71 14.62 5.58 0.74
N ASP A 72 14.25 6.51 1.60
CA ASP A 72 15.14 7.50 2.19
C ASP A 72 14.81 7.70 3.69
N ALA A 73 15.45 8.68 4.32
CA ALA A 73 15.22 8.96 5.74
C ALA A 73 13.77 9.37 6.03
N GLU A 74 13.10 10.09 5.13
CA GLU A 74 11.70 10.47 5.27
C GLU A 74 10.80 9.23 5.29
N MET A 75 11.00 8.30 4.35
CA MET A 75 10.27 7.03 4.33
C MET A 75 10.51 6.19 5.59
N GLN A 76 11.73 6.19 6.14
CA GLN A 76 12.02 5.47 7.39
C GLN A 76 11.26 6.06 8.58
N VAL A 77 11.22 7.39 8.71
CA VAL A 77 10.44 8.08 9.76
C VAL A 77 8.95 7.79 9.59
N PHE A 78 8.45 7.86 8.36
CA PHE A 78 7.05 7.56 8.05
C PHE A 78 6.68 6.13 8.45
N ARG A 79 7.53 5.14 8.14
CA ARG A 79 7.33 3.74 8.57
C ARG A 79 7.21 3.61 10.07
N THR A 80 8.13 4.20 10.84
CA THR A 80 8.07 4.11 12.31
C THR A 80 6.76 4.66 12.86
N ALA A 81 6.26 5.77 12.31
CA ALA A 81 4.98 6.33 12.74
C ALA A 81 3.78 5.40 12.43
N LEU A 82 3.81 4.67 11.32
CA LEU A 82 2.79 3.67 11.01
C LEU A 82 2.82 2.50 12.01
N GLU A 83 4.01 1.98 12.32
CA GLU A 83 4.16 0.88 13.27
C GLU A 83 3.62 1.24 14.67
N GLU A 84 3.85 2.48 15.13
CA GLU A 84 3.31 3.00 16.39
C GLU A 84 1.78 3.13 16.37
N THR A 85 1.18 3.46 15.22
CA THR A 85 -0.28 3.61 15.09
C THR A 85 -0.97 2.23 15.15
N ASP A 86 -0.43 1.25 14.43
CA ASP A 86 -0.90 -0.14 14.45
C ASP A 86 -0.89 -0.74 15.86
N GLU A 87 0.17 -0.50 16.64
CA GLU A 87 0.29 -1.02 18.02
C GLU A 87 -0.76 -0.40 18.95
N ASN A 88 -0.99 0.91 18.84
CA ASN A 88 -1.96 1.61 19.67
C ASN A 88 -3.41 1.17 19.40
N ASP A 89 -3.74 0.82 18.16
CA ASP A 89 -5.08 0.36 17.81
C ASP A 89 -5.29 -1.11 18.20
N ALA A 90 -4.26 -1.96 18.10
CA ALA A 90 -4.31 -3.33 18.60
C ALA A 90 -4.50 -3.40 20.13
N GLU A 91 -3.91 -2.49 20.90
CA GLU A 91 -4.11 -2.43 22.36
C GLU A 91 -5.56 -2.07 22.73
N LYS A 92 -6.19 -1.14 22.01
CA LYS A 92 -7.58 -0.73 22.27
C LYS A 92 -8.61 -1.82 22.00
N GLU A 93 -8.39 -2.67 20.98
CA GLU A 93 -9.27 -3.82 20.70
C GLU A 93 -9.11 -4.96 21.71
N SER A 94 -7.94 -5.07 22.35
CA SER A 94 -7.68 -6.12 23.35
C SER A 94 -8.27 -5.83 24.75
N ASP A 95 -8.51 -4.56 25.05
CA ASP A 95 -9.10 -4.08 26.31
C ASP A 95 -10.64 -3.92 26.24
N SER A 96 -11.26 -4.28 25.11
CA SER A 96 -12.73 -4.30 24.89
C SER A 96 -13.30 -5.71 24.81
#